data_AF-A0A172YCX8-F1
#
_entry.id   AF-A0A172YCX8-F1
#
_cell.length_a   1.000
_cell.length_b   1.000
_cell.length_c   1.000
_cell.angle_alpha   90.00
_cell.angle_beta   90.00
_cell.angle_gamma   90.00
#
_symmetry.space_group_name_H-M   'P 1'
#
loop_
_entity.id
_entity.type
_entity.pdbx_description
1 polymer ?
#
loop_
_entity_poly.entity_id
_entity_poly.type
_entity_poly.pdbx_seq_one_letter_code
_entity_poly.pdbx_strand_id
1 'polypeptide(L)'
;MKKTLLALAVAAATLSSFAQAQSPADDQVSRGNPLKQAVVASWHLDADQTRALAEADAEFRAQRQQLRDQRDEAASPQTHRQAMDELLEQQRTRLAQILDAEQQRAYLMLERPMPGQHGPERPRLDPERLTQDFEQRFTPLMESWNLDPASREQVVSAQRTFIEGLKAQHPQRTDKPGPREQGEDKGDRREARKAAFEQLLTQRHEALAEVLDADQLAAFEALTQPPRPMHHGEAGPAPTELPPSQG
;
A
#
# COMPACT_ATOMS: atom_id res chain seq x y z
N MET A 1 -14.74 61.47 -2.47
CA MET A 1 -16.04 60.86 -2.84
C MET A 1 -16.18 61.03 -4.36
N LYS A 2 -16.38 60.07 -5.27
CA LYS A 2 -16.85 58.66 -5.36
C LYS A 2 -16.14 58.06 -6.60
N LYS A 3 -15.40 56.94 -6.53
CA LYS A 3 -15.80 55.52 -6.67
C LYS A 3 -16.57 55.14 -7.97
N THR A 4 -15.82 54.50 -8.89
CA THR A 4 -16.07 53.19 -9.59
C THR A 4 -17.23 53.09 -10.60
N LEU A 5 -17.22 52.30 -11.69
CA LEU A 5 -16.39 51.20 -12.23
C LEU A 5 -16.69 51.04 -13.74
N LEU A 6 -15.73 50.57 -14.54
CA LEU A 6 -15.95 50.05 -15.89
C LEU A 6 -16.51 48.61 -15.83
N ALA A 7 -17.46 48.29 -16.70
CA ALA A 7 -17.86 46.93 -17.03
C ALA A 7 -17.72 46.73 -18.55
N LEU A 8 -16.88 45.77 -18.95
CA LEU A 8 -16.67 45.34 -20.32
C LEU A 8 -17.43 44.01 -20.51
N ALA A 9 -18.38 44.00 -21.44
CA ALA A 9 -19.07 42.80 -21.90
C ALA A 9 -18.42 42.34 -23.20
N VAL A 10 -18.05 41.06 -23.31
CA VAL A 10 -17.72 40.43 -24.59
C VAL A 10 -18.33 39.03 -24.66
N ALA A 11 -19.33 38.97 -25.54
CA ALA A 11 -19.79 37.93 -26.46
C ALA A 11 -19.48 36.44 -26.23
N ALA A 12 -20.56 35.67 -26.32
CA ALA A 12 -20.63 34.23 -26.55
C ALA A 12 -20.09 33.80 -27.93
N ALA A 13 -19.43 32.64 -27.99
CA ALA A 13 -19.16 31.91 -29.22
C ALA A 13 -19.32 30.39 -29.02
N THR A 14 -20.41 29.89 -29.62
CA THR A 14 -20.61 28.58 -30.30
C THR A 14 -19.96 27.31 -29.75
N LEU A 15 -20.85 26.43 -29.26
CA LEU A 15 -20.65 24.99 -29.02
C LEU A 15 -20.19 24.26 -30.30
N SER A 16 -19.02 23.61 -30.24
CA SER A 16 -18.64 22.57 -31.19
C SER A 16 -18.75 21.21 -30.50
N SER A 17 -19.66 20.38 -31.02
CA SER A 17 -19.83 18.98 -30.63
C SER A 17 -18.69 18.14 -31.20
N PHE A 18 -17.66 17.88 -30.39
CA PHE A 18 -16.78 16.73 -30.65
C PHE A 18 -17.30 15.55 -29.86
N ALA A 19 -17.89 14.61 -30.59
CA ALA A 19 -18.18 13.27 -30.10
C ALA A 19 -16.83 12.59 -29.82
N GLN A 20 -16.41 12.63 -28.56
CA GLN A 20 -15.27 11.85 -28.09
C GLN A 20 -15.82 10.47 -27.74
N ALA A 21 -15.61 9.52 -28.65
CA ALA A 21 -15.74 8.10 -28.36
C ALA A 21 -14.89 7.81 -27.12
N GLN A 22 -15.54 7.48 -26.02
CA GLN A 22 -14.87 6.97 -24.83
C GLN A 22 -14.29 5.60 -25.19
N SER A 23 -13.02 5.61 -25.59
CA SER A 23 -12.21 4.40 -25.64
C SER A 23 -12.03 3.91 -24.21
N PRO A 24 -12.21 2.60 -23.91
CA PRO A 24 -11.98 2.03 -22.57
C PRO A 24 -10.47 1.87 -22.26
N ALA A 25 -9.66 2.87 -22.65
CA ALA A 25 -8.21 2.85 -22.53
C ALA A 25 -7.68 3.68 -21.34
N ASP A 26 -8.53 4.40 -20.62
CA ASP A 26 -8.13 5.19 -19.45
C ASP A 26 -7.94 4.36 -18.17
N ASP A 27 -8.43 3.11 -18.13
CA ASP A 27 -8.23 2.22 -16.97
C ASP A 27 -6.80 1.66 -16.85
N GLN A 28 -5.94 1.85 -17.86
CA GLN A 28 -4.59 1.29 -17.86
C GLN A 28 -3.49 2.25 -17.38
N VAL A 29 -3.76 3.55 -17.30
CA VAL A 29 -2.74 4.58 -16.97
C VAL A 29 -2.51 4.74 -15.45
N SER A 30 -3.39 4.14 -14.62
CA SER A 30 -3.33 4.28 -13.15
C SER A 30 -3.11 2.96 -12.40
N ARG A 31 -2.21 2.08 -12.88
CA ARG A 31 -1.67 1.01 -12.01
C ARG A 31 -0.65 1.61 -11.02
N GLY A 32 -1.12 2.51 -10.18
CA GLY A 32 -0.40 2.91 -8.96
C GLY A 32 -0.23 1.72 -8.03
N ASN A 33 0.62 1.87 -7.01
CA ASN A 33 0.69 0.88 -5.94
C ASN A 33 -0.70 0.79 -5.28
N PRO A 34 -1.39 -0.36 -5.32
CA PRO A 34 -2.77 -0.47 -4.82
C PRO A 34 -2.86 -0.15 -3.31
N LEU A 35 -1.77 -0.37 -2.56
CA LEU A 35 -1.68 0.00 -1.16
C LEU A 35 -1.72 1.52 -0.96
N LYS A 36 -1.00 2.24 -1.84
CA LYS A 36 -0.96 3.71 -1.82
C LYS A 36 -2.31 4.29 -2.21
N GLN A 37 -2.99 3.69 -3.18
CA GLN A 37 -4.34 4.09 -3.58
C GLN A 37 -5.36 3.91 -2.44
N ALA A 38 -5.30 2.80 -1.70
CA ALA A 38 -6.20 2.58 -0.56
C ALA A 38 -6.04 3.66 0.52
N VAL A 39 -4.79 4.04 0.84
CA VAL A 39 -4.52 5.13 1.80
C VAL A 39 -5.04 6.48 1.27
N VAL A 40 -4.77 6.81 0.01
CA VAL A 40 -5.27 8.06 -0.58
C VAL A 40 -6.81 8.11 -0.58
N ALA A 41 -7.47 6.99 -0.86
CA ALA A 41 -8.92 6.89 -0.81
C ALA A 41 -9.47 7.19 0.60
N SER A 42 -8.79 6.70 1.65
CA SER A 42 -9.18 6.95 3.05
C SER A 42 -9.09 8.41 3.50
N TRP A 43 -8.44 9.28 2.73
CA TRP A 43 -8.40 10.72 3.02
C TRP A 43 -9.57 11.49 2.43
N HIS A 44 -10.39 10.85 1.59
CA HIS A 44 -11.54 11.48 0.93
C HIS A 44 -11.21 12.81 0.24
N LEU A 45 -10.05 12.86 -0.44
CA LEU A 45 -9.63 14.03 -1.22
C LEU A 45 -10.68 14.38 -2.28
N ASP A 46 -10.79 15.68 -2.60
CA ASP A 46 -11.65 16.10 -3.69
C ASP A 46 -11.10 15.65 -5.07
N ALA A 47 -11.91 15.77 -6.11
CA ALA A 47 -11.55 15.32 -7.46
C ALA A 47 -10.33 16.07 -8.03
N ASP A 48 -10.17 17.34 -7.69
CA ASP A 48 -9.05 18.16 -8.17
C ASP A 48 -7.76 17.78 -7.45
N GLN A 49 -7.81 17.60 -6.12
CA GLN A 49 -6.69 17.09 -5.32
C GLN A 49 -6.27 15.68 -5.76
N THR A 50 -7.24 14.79 -5.99
CA THR A 50 -6.99 13.41 -6.44
C THR A 50 -6.27 13.39 -7.79
N ARG A 51 -6.74 14.23 -8.73
CA ARG A 51 -6.11 14.38 -10.04
C ARG A 51 -4.71 14.99 -9.93
N ALA A 52 -4.55 16.08 -9.19
CA ALA A 52 -3.26 16.73 -8.98
C ALA A 52 -2.23 15.77 -8.36
N LEU A 53 -2.66 14.94 -7.41
CA LEU A 53 -1.81 13.93 -6.79
C LEU A 53 -1.38 12.85 -7.79
N ALA A 54 -2.30 12.36 -8.62
CA ALA A 54 -2.01 11.38 -9.65
C ALA A 54 -1.02 11.92 -10.71
N GLU A 55 -1.19 13.18 -11.11
CA GLU A 55 -0.27 13.88 -12.02
C GLU A 55 1.12 14.04 -11.39
N ALA A 56 1.20 14.49 -10.14
CA ALA A 56 2.47 14.60 -9.41
C ALA A 56 3.21 13.25 -9.31
N ASP A 57 2.47 12.17 -9.07
CA ASP A 57 3.00 10.79 -9.04
C ASP A 57 3.51 10.33 -10.41
N ALA A 58 2.77 10.62 -11.47
CA ALA A 58 3.17 10.28 -12.84
C ALA A 58 4.47 11.01 -13.22
N GLU A 59 4.56 12.31 -12.93
CA GLU A 59 5.74 13.11 -13.26
C GLU A 59 6.96 12.69 -12.45
N PHE A 60 6.82 12.47 -11.13
CA PHE A 60 7.92 11.99 -10.30
C PHE A 60 8.47 10.65 -10.79
N ARG A 61 7.59 9.72 -11.17
CA ARG A 61 8.02 8.42 -11.74
C ARG A 61 8.76 8.59 -13.07
N ALA A 62 8.28 9.47 -13.95
CA ALA A 62 8.93 9.75 -15.22
C ALA A 62 10.33 10.36 -15.02
N GLN A 63 10.46 11.37 -14.15
CA GLN A 63 11.73 12.03 -13.83
C GLN A 63 12.71 11.06 -13.15
N ARG A 64 12.22 10.23 -12.23
CA ARG A 64 13.02 9.19 -11.57
C ARG A 64 13.52 8.15 -12.57
N GLN A 65 12.71 7.76 -13.56
CA GLN A 65 13.12 6.83 -14.61
C GLN A 65 14.20 7.46 -15.49
N GLN A 66 14.01 8.70 -15.94
CA GLN A 66 15.01 9.44 -16.71
C GLN A 66 16.35 9.55 -15.95
N LEU A 67 16.32 9.81 -14.65
CA LEU A 67 17.54 9.89 -13.83
C LEU A 67 18.26 8.53 -13.71
N ARG A 68 17.50 7.42 -13.69
CA ARG A 68 18.07 6.06 -13.72
C ARG A 68 18.74 5.77 -15.07
N ASP A 69 18.08 6.11 -16.17
CA ASP A 69 18.63 5.88 -17.51
C ASP A 69 19.94 6.69 -17.71
N GLN A 70 19.99 7.94 -17.24
CA GLN A 70 21.21 8.77 -17.26
C GLN A 70 22.35 8.23 -16.39
N ARG A 71 22.03 7.54 -15.30
CA ARG A 71 23.02 6.87 -14.45
C ARG A 71 23.73 5.76 -15.20
N ASP A 72 22.97 4.98 -15.96
CA ASP A 72 23.48 3.85 -16.72
C ASP A 72 24.31 4.32 -17.93
N GLU A 73 24.09 5.56 -18.40
CA GLU A 73 24.77 6.14 -19.56
C GLU A 73 26.14 6.79 -19.26
N ALA A 74 26.34 7.53 -18.16
CA ALA A 74 27.68 8.06 -17.78
C ALA A 74 27.76 8.86 -16.45
N ALA A 75 26.66 9.08 -15.71
CA ALA A 75 26.69 10.03 -14.59
C ALA A 75 27.54 9.55 -13.39
N SER A 76 28.29 10.46 -12.75
CA SER A 76 29.03 10.13 -11.53
C SER A 76 28.06 9.76 -10.39
N PRO A 77 28.42 8.82 -9.49
CA PRO A 77 27.56 8.44 -8.37
C PRO A 77 27.15 9.61 -7.47
N GLN A 78 28.00 10.63 -7.33
CA GLN A 78 27.72 11.81 -6.52
C GLN A 78 26.71 12.75 -7.20
N THR A 79 26.88 13.00 -8.50
CA THR A 79 25.94 13.79 -9.29
C THR A 79 24.55 13.14 -9.30
N HIS A 80 24.49 11.83 -9.46
CA HIS A 80 23.22 11.10 -9.41
C HIS A 80 22.54 11.20 -8.03
N ARG A 81 23.30 11.15 -6.93
CA ARG A 81 22.73 11.35 -5.58
C ARG A 81 22.16 12.75 -5.42
N GLN A 82 22.89 13.78 -5.80
CA GLN A 82 22.42 15.17 -5.72
C GLN A 82 21.15 15.39 -6.55
N ALA A 83 21.11 14.88 -7.79
CA ALA A 83 19.93 14.96 -8.62
C ALA A 83 18.73 14.18 -8.03
N MET A 84 18.97 13.06 -7.35
CA MET A 84 17.91 12.33 -6.64
C MET A 84 17.39 13.11 -5.43
N ASP A 85 18.28 13.75 -4.66
CA ASP A 85 17.91 14.57 -3.51
C ASP A 85 17.08 15.78 -3.95
N GLU A 86 17.48 16.46 -5.03
CA GLU A 86 16.72 17.56 -5.63
C GLU A 86 15.34 17.10 -6.12
N LEU A 87 15.26 15.94 -6.77
CA LEU A 87 14.01 15.35 -7.23
C LEU A 87 13.05 15.04 -6.06
N LEU A 88 13.58 14.50 -4.95
CA LEU A 88 12.79 14.24 -3.74
C LEU A 88 12.29 15.53 -3.08
N GLU A 89 13.10 16.59 -3.04
CA GLU A 89 12.67 17.90 -2.52
C GLU A 89 11.60 18.55 -3.39
N GLN A 90 11.71 18.44 -4.72
CA GLN A 90 10.66 18.89 -5.64
C GLN A 90 9.35 18.13 -5.43
N GLN A 91 9.43 16.80 -5.29
CA GLN A 91 8.27 15.97 -4.98
C GLN A 91 7.62 16.41 -3.67
N ARG A 92 8.40 16.61 -2.59
CA ARG A 92 7.90 17.09 -1.30
C ARG A 92 7.18 18.43 -1.43
N THR A 93 7.78 19.37 -2.15
CA THR A 93 7.20 20.71 -2.35
C THR A 93 5.86 20.65 -3.07
N ARG A 94 5.74 19.78 -4.10
CA ARG A 94 4.48 19.60 -4.84
C ARG A 94 3.42 18.91 -4.01
N LEU A 95 3.79 17.87 -3.26
CA LEU A 95 2.85 17.19 -2.37
C LEU A 95 2.28 18.13 -1.31
N ALA A 96 3.08 19.04 -0.76
CA ALA A 96 2.64 20.03 0.22
C ALA A 96 1.64 21.08 -0.33
N GLN A 97 1.48 21.17 -1.66
CA GLN A 97 0.45 22.00 -2.28
C GLN A 97 -0.91 21.28 -2.40
N ILE A 98 -0.93 19.95 -2.23
CA ILE A 98 -2.08 19.08 -2.47
C ILE A 98 -2.58 18.46 -1.16
N LEU A 99 -1.64 18.01 -0.34
CA LEU A 99 -1.84 17.29 0.91
C LEU A 99 -1.44 18.17 2.10
N ASP A 100 -2.09 17.95 3.24
CA ASP A 100 -1.63 18.53 4.49
C ASP A 100 -0.33 17.85 5.01
N ALA A 101 0.22 18.38 6.10
CA ALA A 101 1.51 17.94 6.63
C ALA A 101 1.48 16.50 7.16
N GLU A 102 0.36 16.05 7.72
CA GLU A 102 0.16 14.71 8.25
C GLU A 102 0.04 13.69 7.09
N GLN A 103 -0.83 13.99 6.12
CA GLN A 103 -1.02 13.21 4.89
C GLN A 103 0.27 13.10 4.09
N GLN A 104 1.04 14.18 3.97
CA GLN A 104 2.34 14.16 3.29
C GLN A 104 3.31 13.20 4.00
N ARG A 105 3.37 13.22 5.34
CA ARG A 105 4.24 12.31 6.11
C ARG A 105 3.81 10.85 5.93
N ALA A 106 2.50 10.57 5.96
CA ALA A 106 1.95 9.24 5.68
C ALA A 106 2.25 8.78 4.25
N TYR A 107 2.12 9.68 3.28
CA TYR A 107 2.44 9.40 1.89
C TYR A 107 3.90 9.00 1.70
N LEU A 108 4.83 9.78 2.26
CA LEU A 108 6.27 9.49 2.19
C LEU A 108 6.65 8.21 2.95
N MET A 109 5.93 7.86 4.01
CA MET A 109 6.09 6.58 4.71
C MET A 109 5.83 5.39 3.76
N LEU A 110 4.85 5.48 2.87
CA LEU A 110 4.50 4.42 1.92
C LEU A 110 5.55 4.19 0.83
N GLU A 111 6.34 5.21 0.50
CA GLU A 111 7.40 5.11 -0.50
C GLU A 111 8.69 4.49 0.05
N ARG A 112 8.82 4.44 1.38
CA ARG A 112 9.96 3.79 2.04
C ARG A 112 9.80 2.28 1.99
N PRO A 113 10.84 1.52 1.59
CA PRO A 113 10.83 0.07 1.66
C PRO A 113 10.42 -0.42 3.06
N MET A 114 9.64 -1.49 3.13
CA MET A 114 9.34 -2.17 4.41
C MET A 114 10.66 -2.75 4.96
N PRO A 115 11.05 -2.48 6.22
CA PRO A 115 12.19 -3.14 6.83
C PRO A 115 11.96 -4.66 6.80
N GLY A 116 12.97 -5.40 6.35
CA GLY A 116 12.91 -6.87 6.26
C GLY A 116 12.65 -7.47 4.87
N GLN A 117 12.41 -6.66 3.81
CA GLN A 117 12.32 -7.20 2.45
C GLN A 117 13.70 -7.53 1.82
N HIS A 118 14.79 -6.95 2.33
CA HIS A 118 16.15 -7.22 1.83
C HIS A 118 17.15 -7.28 3.00
N GLY A 119 17.32 -8.46 3.59
CA GLY A 119 18.35 -8.73 4.60
C GLY A 119 18.47 -10.23 4.88
N PRO A 120 19.69 -10.80 4.96
CA PRO A 120 19.90 -12.23 5.20
C PRO A 120 19.58 -12.68 6.63
N GLU A 121 19.39 -11.75 7.57
CA GLU A 121 19.00 -12.05 8.94
C GLU A 121 17.52 -11.72 9.12
N ARG A 122 16.67 -12.75 9.14
CA ARG A 122 15.33 -12.62 9.72
C ARG A 122 15.53 -12.31 11.20
N PRO A 123 15.16 -11.12 11.70
CA PRO A 123 15.22 -10.87 13.14
C PRO A 123 14.40 -11.94 13.85
N ARG A 124 14.86 -12.38 15.03
CA ARG A 124 14.02 -13.18 15.92
C ARG A 124 12.67 -12.45 16.07
N LEU A 125 11.56 -13.17 15.91
CA LEU A 125 10.20 -12.65 16.13
C LEU A 125 10.03 -12.29 17.61
N ASP A 126 10.54 -11.13 17.99
CA ASP A 126 10.28 -10.50 19.27
C ASP A 126 9.02 -9.61 19.14
N PRO A 127 7.89 -9.98 19.77
CA PRO A 127 6.63 -9.27 19.63
C PRO A 127 6.70 -7.81 20.04
N GLU A 128 7.46 -7.51 21.10
CA GLU A 128 7.58 -6.14 21.61
C GLU A 128 8.29 -5.26 20.58
N ARG A 129 9.41 -5.73 20.03
CA ARG A 129 10.13 -5.03 18.98
C ARG A 129 9.30 -4.87 17.70
N LEU A 130 8.59 -5.91 17.28
CA LEU A 130 7.72 -5.84 16.10
C LEU A 130 6.58 -4.84 16.29
N THR A 131 6.03 -4.76 17.49
CA THR A 131 4.99 -3.79 17.86
C THR A 131 5.55 -2.37 17.87
N GLN A 132 6.75 -2.17 18.44
CA GLN A 132 7.42 -0.86 18.46
C GLN A 132 7.80 -0.38 17.05
N ASP A 133 8.38 -1.26 16.22
CA ASP A 133 8.70 -0.97 14.82
C ASP A 133 7.44 -0.64 14.02
N PHE A 134 6.33 -1.34 14.31
CA PHE A 134 5.02 -1.05 13.74
C PHE A 134 4.53 0.35 14.15
N GLU A 135 4.48 0.64 15.45
CA GLU A 135 3.98 1.91 15.98
C GLU A 135 4.75 3.08 15.35
N GLN A 136 6.08 3.07 15.45
CA GLN A 136 6.94 4.12 14.89
C GLN A 136 6.73 4.32 13.39
N ARG A 137 6.52 3.23 12.64
CA ARG A 137 6.34 3.30 11.20
C ARG A 137 4.98 3.90 10.86
N PHE A 138 3.91 3.44 11.50
CA PHE A 138 2.53 3.79 11.14
C PHE A 138 1.97 5.01 11.88
N THR A 139 2.72 5.62 12.81
CA THR A 139 2.36 6.91 13.42
C THR A 139 1.92 7.97 12.41
N PRO A 140 2.66 8.24 11.30
CA PRO A 140 2.23 9.25 10.33
C PRO A 140 0.86 8.94 9.70
N LEU A 141 0.56 7.66 9.47
CA LEU A 141 -0.73 7.25 8.91
C LEU A 141 -1.88 7.52 9.89
N MET A 142 -1.71 7.13 11.15
CA MET A 142 -2.70 7.38 12.20
C MET A 142 -2.89 8.88 12.47
N GLU A 143 -1.82 9.67 12.35
CA GLU A 143 -1.89 11.14 12.39
C GLU A 143 -2.67 11.70 11.20
N SER A 144 -2.47 11.18 9.99
CA SER A 144 -3.19 11.61 8.79
C SER A 144 -4.71 11.36 8.84
N TRP A 145 -5.14 10.39 9.66
CA TRP A 145 -6.55 10.12 9.94
C TRP A 145 -7.11 10.92 11.11
N ASN A 146 -6.29 11.75 11.76
CA ASN A 146 -6.67 12.54 12.94
C ASN A 146 -7.27 11.69 14.08
N LEU A 147 -6.81 10.44 14.24
CA LEU A 147 -7.28 9.57 15.31
C LEU A 147 -6.98 10.20 16.68
N ASP A 148 -7.91 10.11 17.62
CA ASP A 148 -7.64 10.52 19.00
C ASP A 148 -6.68 9.52 19.69
N PRO A 149 -6.03 9.90 20.81
CA PRO A 149 -5.06 9.03 21.48
C PRO A 149 -5.62 7.66 21.90
N ALA A 150 -6.90 7.57 22.28
CA ALA A 150 -7.50 6.29 22.67
C ALA A 150 -7.72 5.39 21.45
N SER A 151 -8.18 5.95 20.33
CA SER A 151 -8.31 5.22 19.06
C SER A 151 -6.96 4.72 18.55
N ARG A 152 -5.89 5.53 18.66
CA ARG A 152 -4.52 5.09 18.29
C ARG A 152 -4.03 3.93 19.14
N GLU A 153 -4.22 3.99 20.46
CA GLU A 153 -3.83 2.88 21.35
C GLU A 153 -4.60 1.60 21.01
N GLN A 154 -5.88 1.70 20.64
CA GLN A 154 -6.67 0.54 20.21
C GLN A 154 -6.11 -0.08 18.93
N VAL A 155 -5.73 0.72 17.92
CA VAL A 155 -5.08 0.21 16.70
C VAL A 155 -3.77 -0.50 17.03
N VAL A 156 -2.92 0.10 17.85
CA VAL A 156 -1.64 -0.49 18.28
C VAL A 156 -1.87 -1.78 19.08
N SER A 157 -2.85 -1.79 19.98
CA SER A 157 -3.23 -2.94 20.80
C SER A 157 -3.73 -4.11 19.96
N ALA A 158 -4.64 -3.85 19.00
CA ALA A 158 -5.15 -4.86 18.08
C ALA A 158 -4.01 -5.51 17.27
N GLN A 159 -3.04 -4.71 16.79
CA GLN A 159 -1.88 -5.22 16.07
C GLN A 159 -0.93 -6.01 16.98
N ARG A 160 -0.70 -5.57 18.22
CA ARG A 160 0.10 -6.28 19.23
C ARG A 160 -0.49 -7.66 19.53
N THR A 161 -1.79 -7.73 19.83
CA THR A 161 -2.50 -8.99 20.08
C THR A 161 -2.40 -9.93 18.89
N PHE A 162 -2.52 -9.39 17.66
CA PHE A 162 -2.33 -10.18 16.44
C PHE A 162 -0.91 -10.76 16.34
N ILE A 163 0.14 -9.96 16.54
CA ILE A 163 1.55 -10.42 16.49
C ILE A 163 1.85 -11.47 17.57
N GLU A 164 1.36 -11.26 18.79
CA GLU A 164 1.50 -12.22 19.90
C GLU A 164 0.81 -13.55 19.58
N GLY A 165 -0.41 -13.48 19.03
CA GLY A 165 -1.15 -14.66 18.55
C GLY A 165 -0.40 -15.43 17.47
N LEU A 166 0.19 -14.73 16.48
CA LEU A 166 1.01 -15.36 15.44
C LEU A 166 2.23 -16.09 16.04
N LYS A 167 2.90 -15.50 17.03
CA LYS A 167 4.03 -16.14 17.73
C LYS A 167 3.58 -17.39 18.48
N ALA A 168 2.44 -17.35 19.15
CA ALA A 168 1.89 -18.50 19.87
C ALA A 168 1.57 -19.68 18.92
N GLN A 169 1.17 -19.39 17.68
CA GLN A 169 0.93 -20.42 16.64
C GLN A 169 2.22 -20.96 16.00
N HIS A 170 3.31 -20.20 16.07
CA HIS A 170 4.63 -20.55 15.54
C HIS A 170 5.70 -20.62 16.64
N PRO A 171 5.58 -21.52 17.64
CA PRO A 171 6.68 -21.75 18.57
C PRO A 171 7.93 -22.13 17.76
N GLN A 172 9.07 -21.51 18.11
CA GLN A 172 10.37 -21.79 17.52
C GLN A 172 10.55 -23.31 17.40
N ARG A 173 10.84 -23.81 16.19
CA ARG A 173 11.22 -25.21 15.99
C ARG A 173 12.61 -25.41 16.61
N THR A 174 12.67 -25.50 17.93
CA THR A 174 13.88 -25.86 18.68
C THR A 174 14.12 -27.36 18.67
N ASP A 175 13.11 -28.16 18.30
CA ASP A 175 13.22 -29.61 18.30
C ASP A 175 13.34 -30.19 16.90
N LYS A 176 14.30 -31.11 16.77
CA LYS A 176 14.60 -31.93 15.60
C LYS A 176 13.31 -32.44 14.94
N PRO A 177 13.27 -32.57 13.60
CA PRO A 177 12.10 -33.14 12.93
C PRO A 177 11.84 -34.56 13.48
N GLY A 178 10.74 -34.71 14.21
CA GLY A 178 10.21 -36.00 14.60
C GLY A 178 9.85 -36.85 13.37
N PRO A 179 9.62 -38.16 13.55
CA PRO A 179 9.36 -39.10 12.45
C PRO A 179 8.24 -38.58 11.56
N ARG A 180 8.45 -38.68 10.24
CA ARG A 180 7.58 -38.15 9.18
C ARG A 180 6.10 -38.43 9.49
N GLU A 181 5.38 -37.43 9.98
CA GLU A 181 3.92 -37.47 10.13
C GLU A 181 3.31 -37.72 8.73
N GLN A 182 2.44 -38.73 8.63
CA GLN A 182 1.79 -39.16 7.39
C GLN A 182 0.65 -38.20 7.00
N GLY A 183 0.11 -38.37 5.79
CA GLY A 183 -0.67 -37.36 5.07
C GLY A 183 -1.93 -36.80 5.75
N GLU A 184 -2.63 -37.58 6.57
CA GLU A 184 -3.88 -37.14 7.24
C GLU A 184 -3.60 -36.22 8.44
N ASP A 185 -2.71 -36.60 9.36
CA ASP A 185 -2.35 -35.82 10.55
C ASP A 185 -1.68 -34.46 10.21
N LYS A 186 -1.02 -34.39 9.05
CA LYS A 186 -0.51 -33.13 8.48
C LYS A 186 -1.62 -32.23 7.93
N GLY A 187 -2.67 -32.82 7.35
CA GLY A 187 -3.83 -32.11 6.84
C GLY A 187 -4.58 -31.42 7.97
N ASP A 188 -4.93 -32.19 9.00
CA ASP A 188 -5.69 -31.70 10.16
C ASP A 188 -4.92 -30.60 10.91
N ARG A 189 -3.61 -30.77 11.11
CA ARG A 189 -2.76 -29.73 11.72
C ARG A 189 -2.67 -28.46 10.87
N ARG A 190 -2.65 -28.59 9.55
CA ARG A 190 -2.63 -27.45 8.63
C ARG A 190 -3.96 -26.71 8.65
N GLU A 191 -5.06 -27.43 8.67
CA GLU A 191 -6.40 -26.86 8.77
C GLU A 191 -6.61 -26.16 10.10
N ALA A 192 -6.23 -26.79 11.22
CA ALA A 192 -6.30 -26.17 12.55
C ALA A 192 -5.47 -24.87 12.63
N ARG A 193 -4.27 -24.84 12.02
CA ARG A 193 -3.46 -23.61 11.93
C ARG A 193 -4.11 -22.54 11.06
N LYS A 194 -4.70 -22.92 9.93
CA LYS A 194 -5.41 -22.01 9.05
C LYS A 194 -6.60 -21.39 9.78
N ALA A 195 -7.42 -22.21 10.45
CA ALA A 195 -8.56 -21.74 11.23
C ALA A 195 -8.14 -20.79 12.36
N ALA A 196 -7.08 -21.14 13.10
CA ALA A 196 -6.55 -20.29 14.16
C ALA A 196 -6.01 -18.96 13.61
N PHE A 197 -5.39 -18.96 12.43
CA PHE A 197 -4.92 -17.75 11.76
C PHE A 197 -6.08 -16.87 11.26
N GLU A 198 -7.10 -17.47 10.65
CA GLU A 198 -8.33 -16.78 10.24
C GLU A 198 -9.04 -16.14 11.43
N GLN A 199 -9.11 -16.85 12.57
CA GLN A 199 -9.66 -16.30 13.80
C GLN A 199 -8.89 -15.06 14.30
N LEU A 200 -7.55 -15.08 14.22
CA LEU A 200 -6.73 -13.90 14.57
C LEU A 200 -6.98 -12.72 13.62
N LEU A 201 -7.16 -12.98 12.33
CA LEU A 201 -7.51 -11.93 11.36
C LEU A 201 -8.88 -11.34 11.65
N THR A 202 -9.89 -12.17 11.94
CA THR A 202 -11.24 -11.69 12.29
C THR A 202 -11.22 -10.86 13.56
N GLN A 203 -10.55 -11.32 14.62
CA GLN A 203 -10.44 -10.56 15.88
C GLN A 203 -9.76 -9.20 15.66
N ARG A 204 -8.69 -9.17 14.85
CA ARG A 204 -8.02 -7.91 14.51
C ARG A 204 -8.94 -6.99 13.73
N HIS A 205 -9.64 -7.50 12.73
CA HIS A 205 -10.59 -6.73 11.92
C HIS A 205 -11.68 -6.10 12.80
N GLU A 206 -12.32 -6.90 13.66
CA GLU A 206 -13.38 -6.44 14.56
C GLU A 206 -12.87 -5.33 15.50
N ALA A 207 -11.72 -5.52 16.14
CA ALA A 207 -11.13 -4.53 17.03
C ALA A 207 -10.76 -3.22 16.30
N LEU A 208 -10.30 -3.30 15.04
CA LEU A 208 -9.98 -2.11 14.24
C LEU A 208 -11.24 -1.40 13.76
N ALA A 209 -12.30 -2.13 13.42
CA ALA A 209 -13.58 -1.57 12.96
C ALA A 209 -14.32 -0.77 14.05
N GLU A 210 -13.94 -0.91 15.32
CA GLU A 210 -14.48 -0.08 16.40
C GLU A 210 -13.95 1.37 16.37
N VAL A 211 -12.79 1.61 15.76
CA VAL A 211 -12.08 2.91 15.79
C VAL A 211 -11.70 3.47 14.44
N LEU A 212 -11.75 2.65 13.38
CA LEU A 212 -11.49 3.05 12.00
C LEU A 212 -12.79 2.99 11.19
N ASP A 213 -12.96 3.93 10.27
CA ASP A 213 -13.99 3.79 9.23
C ASP A 213 -13.63 2.72 8.20
N ALA A 214 -14.56 2.42 7.29
CA ALA A 214 -14.40 1.36 6.30
C ALA A 214 -13.19 1.54 5.37
N ASP A 215 -12.90 2.79 4.96
CA ASP A 215 -11.81 3.07 4.02
C ASP A 215 -10.46 3.06 4.73
N GLN A 216 -10.40 3.60 5.95
CA GLN A 216 -9.24 3.52 6.83
C GLN A 216 -8.89 2.07 7.19
N LEU A 217 -9.91 1.26 7.52
CA LEU A 217 -9.75 -0.16 7.82
C LEU A 217 -9.21 -0.92 6.60
N ALA A 218 -9.82 -0.72 5.42
CA ALA A 218 -9.36 -1.34 4.19
C ALA A 218 -7.91 -0.96 3.85
N ALA A 219 -7.55 0.32 4.00
CA ALA A 219 -6.20 0.81 3.80
C ALA A 219 -5.21 0.18 4.80
N PHE A 220 -5.57 0.15 6.07
CA PHE A 220 -4.75 -0.42 7.13
C PHE A 220 -4.50 -1.92 6.90
N GLU A 221 -5.56 -2.66 6.58
CA GLU A 221 -5.47 -4.08 6.32
C GLU A 221 -4.61 -4.38 5.11
N ALA A 222 -4.76 -3.61 4.03
CA ALA A 222 -3.93 -3.74 2.84
C ALA A 222 -2.43 -3.57 3.16
N LEU A 223 -2.07 -2.58 3.98
CA LEU A 223 -0.68 -2.29 4.36
C LEU A 223 -0.06 -3.32 5.30
N THR A 224 -0.89 -3.93 6.14
CA THR A 224 -0.46 -4.85 7.18
C THR A 224 -0.77 -6.30 6.83
N GLN A 225 -1.18 -6.60 5.60
CA GLN A 225 -1.43 -7.97 5.17
C GLN A 225 -0.17 -8.81 5.43
N PRO A 226 -0.29 -9.93 6.15
CA PRO A 226 0.81 -10.86 6.26
C PRO A 226 1.21 -11.35 4.84
N PRO A 227 2.50 -11.60 4.59
CA PRO A 227 2.97 -12.03 3.28
C PRO A 227 2.17 -13.27 2.87
N ARG A 228 1.43 -13.15 1.76
CA ARG A 228 0.72 -14.30 1.19
C ARG A 228 1.77 -15.39 0.97
N PRO A 229 1.52 -16.64 1.37
CA PRO A 229 2.38 -17.73 0.95
C PRO A 229 2.44 -17.68 -0.57
N MET A 230 3.65 -17.52 -1.12
CA MET A 230 3.84 -17.57 -2.56
C MET A 230 3.27 -18.90 -3.03
N HIS A 231 2.17 -18.86 -3.77
CA HIS A 231 1.75 -19.98 -4.58
C HIS A 231 2.86 -20.14 -5.63
N HIS A 232 3.81 -21.03 -5.37
CA HIS A 232 4.55 -21.67 -6.44
C HIS A 232 3.49 -22.28 -7.36
N GLY A 233 3.44 -21.76 -8.58
CA GLY A 233 2.51 -22.23 -9.60
C GLY A 233 2.65 -23.73 -9.84
N GLU A 234 1.47 -24.36 -9.95
CA GLU A 234 1.10 -25.46 -10.86
C GLU A 234 1.70 -26.86 -10.61
N ALA A 235 0.93 -27.95 -10.72
CA ALA A 235 0.11 -28.30 -11.88
C ALA A 235 -1.40 -28.38 -11.60
N GLY A 236 -2.18 -27.62 -12.37
CA GLY A 236 -3.55 -28.02 -12.68
C GLY A 236 -3.54 -29.32 -13.50
N PRO A 237 -4.60 -30.15 -13.44
CA PRO A 237 -4.70 -31.33 -14.29
C PRO A 237 -4.72 -30.88 -15.76
N ALA A 238 -3.87 -31.51 -16.57
CA ALA A 238 -3.81 -31.32 -18.00
C ALA A 238 -5.22 -31.41 -18.62
N PRO A 239 -5.54 -30.57 -19.63
CA PRO A 239 -6.79 -30.72 -20.36
C PRO A 239 -6.83 -32.12 -20.98
N THR A 240 -7.87 -32.87 -20.62
CA THR A 240 -8.19 -34.16 -21.22
C THR A 240 -8.26 -34.00 -22.73
N GLU A 241 -7.30 -34.59 -23.45
CA GLU A 241 -7.37 -34.78 -24.89
C GLU A 241 -8.66 -35.56 -25.20
N LEU A 242 -9.55 -34.94 -25.97
CA LEU A 242 -10.67 -35.62 -26.61
C LEU A 242 -10.11 -36.61 -27.64
N PRO A 243 -10.58 -37.87 -27.69
CA PRO A 243 -10.14 -38.81 -28.70
C PRO A 243 -10.61 -38.38 -30.10
N PRO A 244 -9.84 -38.67 -31.16
CA PRO A 244 -10.13 -38.21 -32.51
C PRO A 244 -11.39 -38.88 -33.07
N SER A 245 -12.27 -38.06 -33.64
CA SER A 245 -13.36 -38.47 -34.52
C SER A 245 -12.81 -39.31 -35.66
N GLN A 246 -13.19 -40.58 -35.73
CA GLN A 246 -13.05 -41.37 -36.95
C GLN A 246 -14.27 -41.15 -37.84
N GLY A 247 -14.02 -41.10 -39.15
CA GLY A 247 -15.02 -40.89 -40.19
C GLY A 247 -15.91 -42.09 -40.47
#